data_AF-A0A0W4ZGZ4-F1
#
_entry.id   AF-A0A0W4ZGZ4-F1
#
_cell.length_a   1.000
_cell.length_b   1.000
_cell.length_c   1.000
_cell.angle_alpha   90.00
_cell.angle_beta   90.00
_cell.angle_gamma   90.00
#
_symmetry.space_group_name_H-M   'P 1'
#
loop_
_entity.id
_entity.type
_entity.pdbx_description
1 polymer ?
#
loop_
_entity_poly.entity_id
_entity_poly.type
_entity_poly.pdbx_seq_one_letter_code
_entity_poly.pdbx_strand_id
1 'polypeptide(L)'
;MFEVEFDKRLRSASERDRLNEGQEGLGGSPSRRRAKVGYGDRFIPSRDGIDLQASFNLADNNVETSKAKRKTGNEVDAQRLEESNKIFLHLLRFELFGSTILNSFSNLPSSDLYVGSRTPPPQKTPVNRPVTPSTPPRNLFSYISPQNRTPTSGTRTSGSGGRNCIDDPTREIYSLSPVRFDSQRLLLSPRKQPRAIPKVPFKVLDAPELHDDFYLNLVDWGCNNILGVGLGTCVYLWSAHSGKVTKLCDLGPNDSVTSVCWIQRGSHIALGTNKGLVHIWDAEQCKRTRTMLGHTSRVGSLAWNEHILTSGGRDHQIFHRDVRVPEHHIKQLSAHKQEVCGLKWNCEDGQLASGGNDNKLIVWDRLNETPLYKFSEHTAAVKAIAWNPHQHGILASGGGTADRTIKFWNTLNGQQISEIDTGSQVCNLAWSKNSNEIVSTHGYSENQVIVWKYPSMSQVAALTGHTYRVLYLAMSPDGQTIVTGAGDETLRFWNVFSKNKNDSDRDSLLDPFTKIR
;
A
#
# COMPACT_ATOMS: atom_id res chain seq x y z
N MET A 1 25.95 -28.26 -13.59
CA MET A 1 26.91 -28.45 -14.71
C MET A 1 26.26 -28.07 -16.05
N PHE A 2 25.55 -26.94 -16.11
CA PHE A 2 24.97 -26.36 -17.33
C PHE A 2 24.90 -24.84 -17.14
N GLU A 3 26.05 -24.25 -16.84
CA GLU A 3 26.19 -22.81 -16.54
C GLU A 3 27.43 -22.21 -17.22
N VAL A 4 27.92 -22.83 -18.30
CA VAL A 4 29.15 -22.41 -19.01
C VAL A 4 28.98 -22.41 -20.53
N GLU A 5 27.75 -22.33 -21.04
CA GLU A 5 27.48 -22.37 -22.49
C GLU A 5 26.81 -21.11 -23.05
N PHE A 6 26.68 -20.05 -22.24
CA PHE A 6 26.14 -18.77 -22.70
C PHE A 6 27.23 -17.74 -23.07
N ASP A 7 28.49 -17.98 -22.72
CA ASP A 7 29.57 -16.99 -22.85
C ASP A 7 30.51 -17.20 -24.07
N LYS A 8 30.21 -18.21 -24.91
CA LYS A 8 31.05 -18.55 -26.09
C LYS A 8 30.47 -18.19 -27.45
N ARG A 9 29.24 -17.65 -27.53
CA ARG A 9 28.59 -17.32 -28.82
C ARG A 9 28.49 -15.83 -29.15
N LEU A 10 29.03 -14.93 -28.33
CA LEU A 10 29.12 -13.50 -28.65
C LEU A 10 30.53 -12.97 -28.96
N ARG A 11 31.58 -13.81 -28.88
CA ARG A 11 32.97 -13.40 -29.20
C ARG A 11 33.47 -13.78 -30.60
N SER A 12 32.64 -14.41 -31.44
CA SER A 12 33.03 -14.82 -32.80
C SER A 12 32.51 -13.89 -33.91
N ALA A 13 32.04 -12.69 -33.57
CA ALA A 13 31.49 -11.72 -34.53
C ALA A 13 32.25 -10.38 -34.61
N SER A 14 33.46 -10.27 -34.03
CA SER A 14 34.26 -9.02 -34.10
C SER A 14 35.65 -9.16 -34.76
N GLU A 15 35.85 -10.15 -35.62
CA GLU A 15 37.16 -10.38 -36.28
C GLU A 15 37.07 -10.60 -37.80
N ARG A 16 36.11 -9.94 -38.47
CA ARG A 16 36.14 -9.79 -39.93
C ARG A 16 35.62 -8.41 -40.31
N ASP A 17 36.53 -7.45 -40.30
CA ASP A 17 36.52 -6.25 -41.16
C ASP A 17 37.74 -5.39 -40.84
N ARG A 18 38.89 -5.82 -41.37
CA ARG A 18 40.07 -4.95 -41.58
C ARG A 18 40.77 -5.47 -42.82
N LEU A 19 40.71 -4.71 -43.91
CA LEU A 19 41.79 -4.50 -44.88
C LEU A 19 41.38 -3.41 -45.90
N ASN A 20 42.37 -2.57 -46.22
CA ASN A 20 42.49 -1.56 -47.28
C ASN A 20 42.17 -0.06 -47.05
N GLU A 21 43.30 0.66 -46.89
CA GLU A 21 43.72 1.95 -47.52
C GLU A 21 43.03 3.25 -47.05
N GLY A 22 43.70 4.35 -46.71
CA GLY A 22 45.12 4.73 -46.72
C GLY A 22 45.28 6.23 -47.04
N GLN A 23 45.75 7.04 -46.07
CA GLN A 23 46.41 8.38 -46.18
C GLN A 23 45.61 9.56 -46.82
N GLU A 24 45.60 10.83 -46.39
CA GLU A 24 46.51 11.74 -45.68
C GLU A 24 45.72 12.86 -44.96
N GLY A 25 46.35 13.64 -44.07
CA GLY A 25 46.01 15.06 -43.89
C GLY A 25 45.66 15.54 -42.47
N LEU A 26 46.64 16.16 -41.83
CA LEU A 26 46.63 16.85 -40.53
C LEU A 26 45.52 17.92 -40.37
N GLY A 27 45.01 18.10 -39.14
CA GLY A 27 44.51 19.41 -38.71
C GLY A 27 43.36 19.41 -37.70
N GLY A 28 43.70 19.77 -36.45
CA GLY A 28 42.92 20.75 -35.66
C GLY A 28 41.53 20.35 -35.14
N SER A 29 41.45 20.17 -33.82
CA SER A 29 40.20 20.29 -33.05
C SER A 29 39.48 21.62 -33.34
N PRO A 30 38.14 21.63 -33.32
CA PRO A 30 37.43 22.81 -32.88
C PRO A 30 36.49 22.47 -31.73
N SER A 31 36.82 23.01 -30.55
CA SER A 31 35.81 23.33 -29.56
C SER A 31 34.89 24.39 -30.16
N ARG A 32 33.58 24.19 -30.11
CA ARG A 32 32.61 25.25 -30.35
C ARG A 32 31.57 25.27 -29.25
N ARG A 33 31.72 26.32 -28.44
CA ARG A 33 30.70 26.99 -27.63
C ARG A 33 29.38 27.06 -28.41
N ARG A 34 28.28 26.68 -27.75
CA ARG A 34 26.94 27.09 -28.17
C ARG A 34 26.34 28.01 -27.10
N ALA A 35 25.85 29.14 -27.60
CA ALA A 35 25.36 30.28 -26.85
C ALA A 35 24.07 29.97 -26.09
N LYS A 36 23.96 30.59 -24.91
CA LYS A 36 22.80 30.63 -24.04
C LYS A 36 21.95 31.85 -24.46
N VAL A 37 20.71 31.63 -24.92
CA VAL A 37 19.66 32.65 -24.96
C VAL A 37 18.59 32.17 -24.00
N GLY A 38 18.29 33.00 -23.01
CA GLY A 38 17.44 32.66 -21.88
C GLY A 38 15.97 33.03 -22.09
N TYR A 39 15.13 32.29 -21.37
CA TYR A 39 13.95 32.81 -20.67
C TYR A 39 13.92 32.12 -19.30
N GLY A 40 14.03 32.93 -18.23
CA GLY A 40 13.72 32.55 -16.84
C GLY A 40 12.20 32.51 -16.61
N ASP A 41 11.62 32.09 -15.49
CA ASP A 41 12.08 31.78 -14.12
C ASP A 41 11.08 30.71 -13.58
N ARG A 42 11.35 29.82 -12.61
CA ARG A 42 11.76 30.11 -11.23
C ARG A 42 12.39 28.87 -10.55
N PHE A 43 13.62 29.07 -10.07
CA PHE A 43 14.26 28.63 -8.82
C PHE A 43 14.36 27.14 -8.45
N ILE A 44 15.58 26.58 -8.61
CA ILE A 44 16.09 25.35 -8.00
C ILE A 44 17.33 25.74 -7.17
N PRO A 45 17.36 25.55 -5.84
CA PRO A 45 18.61 25.57 -5.09
C PRO A 45 19.28 24.20 -5.24
N SER A 46 20.38 24.13 -5.98
CA SER A 46 21.39 23.09 -5.77
C SER A 46 22.18 23.47 -4.53
N ARG A 47 22.23 22.57 -3.55
CA ARG A 47 23.15 22.69 -2.43
C ARG A 47 23.90 21.38 -2.31
N ASP A 48 25.20 21.48 -2.59
CA ASP A 48 26.19 20.45 -2.34
C ASP A 48 26.23 20.06 -0.86
N GLY A 49 26.70 18.83 -0.64
CA GLY A 49 26.44 17.98 0.49
C GLY A 49 26.61 18.57 1.88
N ILE A 50 25.65 18.24 2.74
CA ILE A 50 25.85 17.97 4.17
C ILE A 50 24.93 16.80 4.51
N ASP A 51 25.54 15.70 4.93
CA ASP A 51 24.93 14.56 5.60
C ASP A 51 24.42 15.00 6.98
N LEU A 52 23.13 14.84 7.30
CA LEU A 52 22.61 15.02 8.66
C LEU A 52 21.28 14.27 8.88
N GLN A 53 21.36 13.31 9.80
CA GLN A 53 20.27 12.62 10.48
C GLN A 53 19.22 13.59 11.04
N ALA A 54 17.96 13.24 10.85
CA ALA A 54 16.82 13.95 11.38
C ALA A 54 16.70 13.83 12.91
N SER A 55 16.54 14.98 13.58
CA SER A 55 15.96 15.09 14.92
C SER A 55 15.06 16.32 14.95
N PHE A 56 13.75 16.09 15.10
CA PHE A 56 12.74 17.13 15.31
C PHE A 56 12.71 17.53 16.79
N ASN A 57 12.66 18.84 17.06
CA ASN A 57 12.04 19.43 18.26
C ASN A 57 11.71 20.92 18.01
N LEU A 58 10.49 21.31 18.39
CA LEU A 58 9.95 22.67 18.63
C LEU A 58 9.17 22.53 19.96
N ALA A 59 9.17 23.41 20.96
CA ALA A 59 9.52 24.81 21.07
C ALA A 59 9.94 25.17 22.53
N ASP A 60 10.31 26.44 22.73
CA ASP A 60 11.08 27.09 23.80
C ASP A 60 10.68 26.93 25.28
N ASN A 61 11.69 26.90 26.16
CA ASN A 61 11.85 27.84 27.29
C ASN A 61 13.26 27.72 27.94
N ASN A 62 13.86 28.88 28.23
CA ASN A 62 15.16 29.10 28.88
C ASN A 62 15.44 28.21 30.10
N VAL A 63 16.53 27.42 30.10
CA VAL A 63 17.42 27.18 31.26
C VAL A 63 18.83 26.78 30.75
N GLU A 64 19.84 27.27 31.47
CA GLU A 64 21.29 27.19 31.30
C GLU A 64 21.88 25.83 30.87
N THR A 65 22.91 25.91 30.02
CA THR A 65 23.74 24.79 29.57
C THR A 65 24.51 24.13 30.71
N SER A 66 24.24 22.85 30.98
CA SER A 66 25.18 21.96 31.66
C SER A 66 25.54 20.78 30.74
N LYS A 67 26.85 20.57 30.56
CA LYS A 67 27.43 19.54 29.68
C LYS A 67 27.02 18.14 30.15
N ALA A 68 26.14 17.46 29.41
CA ALA A 68 25.82 16.05 29.64
C ALA A 68 26.83 15.13 28.93
N LYS A 69 27.50 14.31 29.72
CA LYS A 69 28.40 13.21 29.31
C LYS A 69 27.63 12.22 28.42
N ARG A 70 28.17 11.86 27.24
CA ARG A 70 27.69 10.73 26.43
C ARG A 70 27.74 9.46 27.28
N LYS A 71 26.58 8.88 27.59
CA LYS A 71 26.45 7.58 28.25
C LYS A 71 26.80 6.44 27.29
N THR A 72 27.49 5.44 27.81
CA THR A 72 27.90 4.24 27.06
C THR A 72 26.69 3.34 26.79
N GLY A 73 26.69 2.56 25.69
CA GLY A 73 25.54 1.74 25.28
C GLY A 73 24.97 0.82 26.36
N ASN A 74 25.81 0.36 27.30
CA ASN A 74 25.39 -0.46 28.44
C ASN A 74 24.47 0.27 29.43
N GLU A 75 24.56 1.60 29.56
CA GLU A 75 23.65 2.36 30.44
C GLU A 75 22.27 2.57 29.82
N VAL A 76 22.17 2.62 28.49
CA VAL A 76 20.89 2.78 27.78
C VAL A 76 20.10 1.48 27.85
N ASP A 77 20.76 0.34 27.73
CA ASP A 77 20.12 -0.97 27.87
C ASP A 77 19.74 -1.26 29.33
N ALA A 78 20.55 -0.81 30.30
CA ALA A 78 20.18 -0.86 31.72
C ALA A 78 18.95 0.01 32.04
N GLN A 79 18.84 1.20 31.44
CA GLN A 79 17.67 2.06 31.58
C GLN A 79 16.41 1.43 30.96
N ARG A 80 16.52 0.84 29.77
CA ARG A 80 15.41 0.09 29.15
C ARG A 80 14.97 -1.10 30.00
N LEU A 81 15.92 -1.80 30.63
CA LEU A 81 15.62 -2.91 31.53
C LEU A 81 14.90 -2.44 32.79
N GLU A 82 15.35 -1.32 33.38
CA GLU A 82 14.71 -0.72 34.56
C GLU A 82 13.29 -0.23 34.25
N GLU A 83 13.09 0.43 33.10
CA GLU A 83 11.77 0.85 32.61
C GLU A 83 10.85 -0.35 32.34
N SER A 84 11.36 -1.40 31.70
CA SER A 84 10.64 -2.65 31.48
C SER A 84 10.22 -3.29 32.80
N ASN A 85 11.11 -3.31 33.79
CA ASN A 85 10.81 -3.86 35.12
C ASN A 85 9.75 -3.02 35.86
N LYS A 86 9.78 -1.69 35.74
CA LYS A 86 8.76 -0.81 36.30
C LYS A 86 7.39 -1.06 35.67
N ILE A 87 7.33 -1.18 34.34
CA ILE A 87 6.09 -1.48 33.61
C ILE A 87 5.56 -2.87 34.01
N PHE A 88 6.44 -3.86 34.10
CA PHE A 88 6.08 -5.22 34.52
C PHE A 88 5.49 -5.24 35.93
N LEU A 89 6.14 -4.59 36.90
CA LEU A 89 5.64 -4.51 38.28
C LEU A 89 4.32 -3.74 38.37
N HIS A 90 4.15 -2.71 37.56
CA HIS A 90 2.90 -1.95 37.49
C HIS A 90 1.75 -2.80 36.94
N LEU A 91 1.98 -3.54 35.85
CA LEU A 91 1.01 -4.48 35.29
C LEU A 91 0.69 -5.62 36.28
N LEU A 92 1.69 -6.17 36.95
CA LEU A 92 1.52 -7.22 37.94
C LEU A 92 0.72 -6.75 39.17
N ARG A 93 0.97 -5.53 39.66
CA ARG A 93 0.16 -4.93 40.73
C ARG A 93 -1.26 -4.66 40.28
N PHE A 94 -1.45 -4.16 39.06
CA PHE A 94 -2.78 -3.94 38.49
C PHE A 94 -3.55 -5.26 38.37
N GLU A 95 -2.88 -6.34 37.95
CA GLU A 95 -3.49 -7.66 37.83
C GLU A 95 -3.84 -8.27 39.20
N LEU A 96 -2.99 -8.09 40.21
CA LEU A 96 -3.23 -8.61 41.56
C LEU A 96 -4.30 -7.82 42.33
N PHE A 97 -4.35 -6.50 42.18
CA PHE A 97 -5.11 -5.62 43.08
C PHE A 97 -6.17 -4.75 42.40
N GLY A 98 -6.13 -4.63 41.08
CA GLY A 98 -7.09 -3.83 40.30
C GLY A 98 -6.87 -2.34 40.49
N SER A 99 -7.74 -1.52 39.88
CA SER A 99 -7.67 -0.06 39.95
C SER A 99 -8.02 0.53 41.32
N THR A 100 -8.43 -0.29 42.28
CA THR A 100 -8.98 0.14 43.58
C THR A 100 -7.92 0.47 44.64
N ILE A 101 -6.63 0.20 44.40
CA ILE A 101 -5.53 0.52 45.34
C ILE A 101 -4.57 1.57 44.77
N LEU A 102 -5.08 2.63 44.14
CA LEU A 102 -4.26 3.76 43.68
C LEU A 102 -4.45 5.06 44.49
N ASN A 103 -5.38 5.10 45.46
CA ASN A 103 -5.67 6.31 46.23
C ASN A 103 -5.18 6.31 47.70
N SER A 104 -4.27 5.43 48.12
CA SER A 104 -3.92 5.32 49.55
C SER A 104 -2.43 5.36 49.91
N PHE A 105 -1.49 5.51 48.97
CA PHE A 105 -0.05 5.49 49.29
C PHE A 105 0.81 6.55 48.59
N SER A 106 0.26 7.73 48.29
CA SER A 106 1.05 8.91 47.96
C SER A 106 1.23 9.76 49.23
N ASN A 107 2.15 9.35 50.12
CA ASN A 107 2.87 10.22 51.07
C ASN A 107 3.79 9.39 51.98
N LEU A 108 5.04 9.19 51.56
CA LEU A 108 6.16 9.02 52.48
C LEU A 108 7.36 9.81 51.92
N PRO A 109 7.96 10.73 52.70
CA PRO A 109 9.13 11.48 52.27
C PRO A 109 10.43 10.68 52.49
N SER A 110 11.31 10.77 51.50
CA SER A 110 12.66 10.22 51.48
C SER A 110 13.59 10.96 52.46
N SER A 111 14.35 10.22 53.25
CA SER A 111 15.38 10.71 54.15
C SER A 111 16.75 10.70 53.45
N ASP A 112 17.39 11.87 53.32
CA ASP A 112 18.83 11.97 53.06
C ASP A 112 19.49 13.01 53.99
N LEU A 113 20.70 12.64 54.42
CA LEU A 113 21.55 13.25 55.43
C LEU A 113 22.27 14.51 54.90
N TYR A 114 22.55 15.49 55.78
CA TYR A 114 23.89 16.04 56.12
C TYR A 114 23.84 17.46 56.74
N VAL A 115 24.29 17.51 58.01
CA VAL A 115 25.23 18.46 58.66
C VAL A 115 25.03 19.98 58.56
N GLY A 116 24.91 20.65 59.74
CA GLY A 116 25.28 22.08 59.88
C GLY A 116 24.77 22.88 61.10
N SER A 117 25.37 22.68 62.28
CA SER A 117 25.77 23.69 63.29
C SER A 117 24.80 24.75 63.92
N ARG A 118 24.67 24.62 65.26
CA ARG A 118 24.70 25.64 66.37
C ARG A 118 23.44 26.43 66.85
N THR A 119 23.01 26.05 68.07
CA THR A 119 22.65 26.84 69.31
C THR A 119 21.40 27.75 69.38
N PRO A 120 20.82 28.03 70.58
CA PRO A 120 20.55 27.22 71.80
C PRO A 120 19.08 27.44 72.36
N PRO A 121 18.66 26.86 73.53
CA PRO A 121 17.26 26.56 73.88
C PRO A 121 16.59 27.56 74.86
N PRO A 122 15.34 27.32 75.34
CA PRO A 122 15.25 27.00 76.77
C PRO A 122 14.20 25.95 77.22
N GLN A 123 14.59 25.37 78.35
CA GLN A 123 13.97 24.52 79.37
C GLN A 123 12.46 24.66 79.64
N LYS A 124 11.83 23.52 79.98
CA LYS A 124 11.10 23.28 81.25
C LYS A 124 10.80 21.79 81.47
N THR A 125 11.17 21.31 82.65
CA THR A 125 10.83 20.01 83.30
C THR A 125 9.39 20.09 83.90
N PRO A 126 8.79 19.08 84.61
CA PRO A 126 9.29 17.76 85.05
C PRO A 126 8.25 16.57 85.04
N VAL A 127 8.69 15.40 85.57
CA VAL A 127 7.97 14.35 86.37
C VAL A 127 7.48 13.03 85.70
N ASN A 128 8.23 11.93 85.99
CA ASN A 128 7.90 10.56 86.47
C ASN A 128 6.48 9.97 86.24
N ARG A 129 6.20 8.68 85.94
CA ARG A 129 6.84 7.32 86.02
C ARG A 129 5.80 6.30 85.39
N PRO A 130 5.89 4.95 85.52
CA PRO A 130 6.56 3.96 84.65
C PRO A 130 5.59 2.95 83.96
N VAL A 131 5.97 2.25 82.88
CA VAL A 131 5.19 1.08 82.40
C VAL A 131 6.11 -0.05 81.89
N THR A 132 5.94 -1.24 82.48
CA THR A 132 6.52 -2.54 82.12
C THR A 132 5.80 -3.20 80.93
N PRO A 133 6.43 -4.12 80.18
CA PRO A 133 5.87 -4.65 78.93
C PRO A 133 4.89 -5.82 79.16
N SER A 134 3.79 -5.87 78.41
CA SER A 134 2.91 -7.05 78.33
C SER A 134 2.74 -7.54 76.89
N THR A 135 2.84 -8.85 76.73
CA THR A 135 2.72 -9.61 75.47
C THR A 135 1.25 -9.80 75.05
N PRO A 136 0.92 -9.84 73.74
CA PRO A 136 -0.46 -10.01 73.27
C PRO A 136 -0.87 -11.50 73.23
N PRO A 137 -2.12 -11.86 73.59
CA PRO A 137 -2.61 -13.22 73.43
C PRO A 137 -3.15 -13.49 72.02
N ARG A 138 -2.96 -14.74 71.58
CA ARG A 138 -3.49 -15.32 70.34
C ARG A 138 -5.02 -15.45 70.41
N ASN A 139 -5.71 -15.05 69.33
CA ASN A 139 -6.94 -15.67 68.85
C ASN A 139 -7.13 -15.28 67.38
N LEU A 140 -6.53 -16.08 66.49
CA LEU A 140 -6.82 -16.10 65.06
C LEU A 140 -8.03 -17.01 64.87
N PHE A 141 -9.03 -16.52 64.12
CA PHE A 141 -10.29 -17.16 63.73
C PHE A 141 -11.48 -16.98 64.71
N SER A 142 -12.26 -15.92 64.48
CA SER A 142 -13.69 -15.91 64.80
C SER A 142 -14.50 -16.09 63.51
N TYR A 143 -15.38 -17.10 63.51
CA TYR A 143 -16.30 -17.37 62.41
C TYR A 143 -17.65 -16.70 62.76
N ILE A 144 -18.12 -15.77 61.94
CA ILE A 144 -19.42 -15.11 62.11
C ILE A 144 -20.31 -15.48 60.92
N SER A 145 -21.43 -16.15 61.20
CA SER A 145 -22.51 -16.43 60.24
C SER A 145 -23.23 -15.12 59.85
N PRO A 146 -23.57 -14.90 58.56
CA PRO A 146 -24.19 -13.65 58.14
C PRO A 146 -25.64 -13.58 58.65
N GLN A 147 -25.91 -12.69 59.60
CA GLN A 147 -27.27 -12.28 59.95
C GLN A 147 -27.75 -11.17 59.00
N ASN A 148 -28.99 -11.32 58.53
CA ASN A 148 -29.75 -10.34 57.75
C ASN A 148 -29.63 -8.93 58.35
N ARG A 149 -28.96 -8.03 57.64
CA ARG A 149 -29.06 -6.58 57.84
C ARG A 149 -29.73 -5.95 56.64
N THR A 150 -30.89 -5.34 56.90
CA THR A 150 -31.55 -4.39 56.01
C THR A 150 -30.64 -3.18 55.74
N PRO A 151 -30.56 -2.65 54.51
CA PRO A 151 -29.63 -1.57 54.19
C PRO A 151 -30.25 -0.20 54.49
N THR A 152 -29.60 0.58 55.35
CA THR A 152 -29.79 2.03 55.46
C THR A 152 -28.79 2.77 54.58
N SER A 153 -29.36 3.66 53.76
CA SER A 153 -28.81 4.77 52.97
C SER A 153 -27.29 5.05 53.02
N GLY A 154 -26.65 5.03 51.85
CA GLY A 154 -25.28 5.54 51.65
C GLY A 154 -24.83 5.49 50.19
N THR A 155 -24.93 6.64 49.52
CA THR A 155 -24.12 7.11 48.36
C THR A 155 -24.01 6.21 47.12
N ARG A 156 -24.86 6.53 46.13
CA ARG A 156 -24.76 6.05 44.73
C ARG A 156 -23.57 6.72 44.05
N THR A 157 -22.58 5.94 43.62
CA THR A 157 -21.74 6.29 42.48
C THR A 157 -22.24 5.54 41.25
N SER A 158 -22.60 6.33 40.24
CA SER A 158 -23.24 5.92 39.01
C SER A 158 -22.23 5.23 38.09
N GLY A 159 -22.32 3.90 37.97
CA GLY A 159 -21.61 3.11 36.98
C GLY A 159 -22.58 2.08 36.37
N SER A 160 -22.73 2.17 35.05
CA SER A 160 -23.66 1.44 34.18
C SER A 160 -23.76 -0.09 34.43
N GLY A 161 -24.95 -0.54 34.85
CA GLY A 161 -25.69 -1.62 34.19
C GLY A 161 -25.16 -3.06 34.23
N GLY A 162 -25.25 -3.73 35.38
CA GLY A 162 -25.22 -5.19 35.48
C GLY A 162 -25.99 -5.64 36.73
N ARG A 163 -27.08 -6.37 36.56
CA ARG A 163 -27.93 -6.87 37.65
C ARG A 163 -27.09 -7.66 38.66
N ASN A 164 -27.31 -7.44 39.95
CA ASN A 164 -26.82 -8.31 41.02
C ASN A 164 -27.51 -9.69 40.93
N CYS A 165 -27.11 -10.52 39.97
CA CYS A 165 -27.32 -11.96 40.04
C CYS A 165 -26.17 -12.55 40.85
N ILE A 166 -26.52 -13.33 41.87
CA ILE A 166 -25.56 -14.01 42.75
C ILE A 166 -24.85 -15.17 42.01
N ASP A 167 -25.38 -15.56 40.84
CA ASP A 167 -24.95 -16.72 40.05
C ASP A 167 -24.23 -16.35 38.74
N ASP A 168 -23.16 -15.53 38.82
CA ASP A 168 -22.25 -15.38 37.68
C ASP A 168 -20.98 -16.23 37.92
N PRO A 169 -20.78 -17.34 37.17
CA PRO A 169 -19.62 -18.22 37.33
C PRO A 169 -18.29 -17.55 36.95
N THR A 170 -18.32 -16.33 36.40
CA THR A 170 -17.13 -15.58 35.97
C THR A 170 -16.59 -14.60 37.03
N ARG A 171 -17.19 -14.57 38.23
CA ARG A 171 -16.73 -13.70 39.33
C ARG A 171 -15.33 -14.06 39.84
N GLU A 172 -14.53 -13.03 40.11
CA GLU A 172 -13.16 -13.17 40.64
C GLU A 172 -13.10 -14.00 41.94
N ILE A 173 -14.15 -13.97 42.77
CA ILE A 173 -14.24 -14.72 44.04
C ILE A 173 -14.22 -16.25 43.81
N TYR A 174 -14.67 -16.72 42.64
CA TYR A 174 -14.67 -18.13 42.28
C TYR A 174 -13.51 -18.51 41.35
N SER A 175 -12.62 -17.56 41.01
CA SER A 175 -11.47 -17.81 40.14
C SER A 175 -10.38 -18.59 40.88
N LEU A 176 -10.06 -19.79 40.39
CA LEU A 176 -8.92 -20.60 40.86
C LEU A 176 -7.60 -20.20 40.21
N SER A 177 -7.64 -19.25 39.27
CA SER A 177 -6.47 -18.78 38.54
C SER A 177 -5.95 -17.46 39.10
N PRO A 178 -4.62 -17.29 39.19
CA PRO A 178 -3.99 -16.05 39.66
C PRO A 178 -4.11 -14.89 38.67
N VAL A 179 -4.64 -15.13 37.46
CA VAL A 179 -4.93 -14.13 36.43
C VAL A 179 -6.42 -13.81 36.46
N ARG A 180 -6.81 -12.55 36.36
CA ARG A 180 -8.22 -12.12 36.36
C ARG A 180 -8.97 -12.70 35.17
N PHE A 181 -10.28 -12.88 35.32
CA PHE A 181 -11.13 -13.41 34.25
C PHE A 181 -11.05 -12.58 32.97
N ASP A 182 -11.04 -11.25 33.06
CA ASP A 182 -10.89 -10.38 31.88
C ASP A 182 -9.53 -10.52 31.19
N SER A 183 -8.44 -10.63 31.96
CA SER A 183 -7.09 -10.85 31.44
C SER A 183 -6.93 -12.24 30.82
N GLN A 184 -7.51 -13.28 31.44
CA GLN A 184 -7.60 -14.62 30.84
C GLN A 184 -8.39 -14.58 29.54
N ARG A 185 -9.56 -13.93 29.52
CA ARG A 185 -10.37 -13.78 28.32
C ARG A 185 -9.59 -13.06 27.22
N LEU A 186 -8.77 -12.05 27.55
CA LEU A 186 -7.94 -11.34 26.59
C LEU A 186 -6.74 -12.19 26.10
N LEU A 187 -6.11 -12.96 26.98
CA LEU A 187 -4.98 -13.84 26.63
C LEU A 187 -5.41 -15.08 25.84
N LEU A 188 -6.55 -15.65 26.19
CA LEU A 188 -7.17 -16.79 25.52
C LEU A 188 -8.02 -16.37 24.31
N SER A 189 -8.33 -15.08 24.17
CA SER A 189 -8.97 -14.59 22.95
C SER A 189 -8.06 -14.89 21.77
N PRO A 190 -8.58 -15.49 20.69
CA PRO A 190 -7.80 -15.71 19.49
C PRO A 190 -7.27 -14.37 18.97
N ARG A 191 -5.97 -14.11 19.17
CA ARG A 191 -5.33 -12.97 18.56
C ARG A 191 -5.22 -13.27 17.07
N LYS A 192 -5.98 -12.55 16.24
CA LYS A 192 -5.79 -12.58 14.79
C LYS A 192 -4.34 -12.15 14.53
N GLN A 193 -3.48 -13.10 14.20
CA GLN A 193 -2.12 -12.76 13.81
C GLN A 193 -2.18 -11.90 12.56
N PRO A 194 -1.48 -10.75 12.51
CA PRO A 194 -1.41 -9.96 11.29
C PRO A 194 -0.82 -10.83 10.19
N ARG A 195 -1.49 -10.88 9.03
CA ARG A 195 -1.01 -11.66 7.88
C ARG A 195 0.37 -11.12 7.48
N ALA A 196 1.39 -11.97 7.54
CA ALA A 196 2.72 -11.62 7.07
C ALA A 196 2.75 -11.70 5.53
N ILE A 197 3.07 -10.58 4.89
CA ILE A 197 3.29 -10.52 3.44
C ILE A 197 4.81 -10.48 3.21
N PRO A 198 5.38 -11.35 2.33
CA PRO A 198 6.78 -11.29 1.95
C PRO A 198 7.15 -9.91 1.39
N LYS A 199 8.15 -9.26 2.00
CA LYS A 199 8.65 -7.94 1.58
C LYS A 199 9.72 -8.00 0.49
N VAL A 200 10.12 -9.20 0.09
CA VAL A 200 11.13 -9.44 -0.95
C VAL A 200 10.39 -10.04 -2.16
N PRO A 201 10.64 -9.55 -3.38
CA PRO A 201 10.04 -10.15 -4.55
C PRO A 201 10.60 -11.57 -4.73
N PHE A 202 9.73 -12.54 -5.00
CA PHE A 202 10.18 -13.94 -5.18
C PHE A 202 10.81 -14.17 -6.55
N LYS A 203 10.57 -13.26 -7.50
CA LYS A 203 11.16 -13.26 -8.84
C LYS A 203 11.38 -11.84 -9.30
N VAL A 204 12.50 -11.61 -9.98
CA VAL A 204 12.81 -10.36 -10.68
C VAL A 204 13.16 -10.73 -12.11
N LEU A 205 12.56 -10.05 -13.08
CA LEU A 205 12.90 -10.15 -14.49
C LEU A 205 13.51 -8.82 -14.94
N ASP A 206 14.48 -8.93 -15.85
CA ASP A 206 15.06 -7.78 -16.53
C ASP A 206 14.06 -7.24 -17.56
N ALA A 207 13.96 -5.91 -17.63
CA ALA A 207 13.03 -5.18 -18.49
C ALA A 207 13.74 -3.95 -19.09
N PRO A 208 14.75 -4.18 -19.95
CA PRO A 208 15.51 -3.11 -20.57
C PRO A 208 14.60 -2.24 -21.43
N GLU A 209 14.85 -0.93 -21.48
CA GLU A 209 14.04 0.02 -22.26
C GLU A 209 12.57 0.10 -21.84
N LEU A 210 12.24 -0.32 -20.61
CA LEU A 210 10.94 -0.04 -20.01
C LEU A 210 10.86 1.46 -19.70
N HIS A 211 10.00 2.18 -20.43
CA HIS A 211 9.94 3.64 -20.36
C HIS A 211 9.54 4.13 -18.95
N ASP A 212 10.16 5.22 -18.46
CA ASP A 212 9.72 5.93 -17.25
C ASP A 212 8.72 7.05 -17.58
N ASP A 213 7.58 6.70 -18.19
CA ASP A 213 6.52 7.64 -18.54
C ASP A 213 5.20 7.25 -17.86
N PHE A 214 4.72 8.15 -16.99
CA PHE A 214 3.49 8.01 -16.21
C PHE A 214 2.26 7.75 -17.09
N TYR A 215 2.19 8.31 -18.30
CA TYR A 215 0.98 8.22 -19.12
C TYR A 215 0.86 6.91 -19.90
N LEU A 216 1.88 6.06 -19.90
CA LEU A 216 1.88 4.78 -20.62
C LEU A 216 1.35 3.64 -19.75
N ASN A 217 0.80 2.60 -20.38
CA ASN A 217 0.30 1.40 -19.68
C ASN A 217 0.93 0.14 -20.31
N LEU A 218 2.18 -0.16 -19.96
CA LEU A 218 3.04 -1.09 -20.71
C LEU A 218 3.04 -2.54 -20.21
N VAL A 219 2.34 -2.85 -19.12
CA VAL A 219 2.34 -4.18 -18.51
C VAL A 219 0.90 -4.62 -18.28
N ASP A 220 0.56 -5.81 -18.76
CA ASP A 220 -0.71 -6.46 -18.47
C ASP A 220 -0.58 -7.98 -18.42
N TRP A 221 -1.34 -8.64 -17.55
CA TRP A 221 -1.24 -10.08 -17.31
C TRP A 221 -2.52 -10.78 -17.76
N GLY A 222 -2.41 -11.56 -18.83
CA GLY A 222 -3.52 -12.28 -19.42
C GLY A 222 -4.01 -13.45 -18.57
N CYS A 223 -5.27 -13.86 -18.77
CA CYS A 223 -5.89 -14.94 -18.00
C CYS A 223 -5.23 -16.32 -18.23
N ASN A 224 -4.58 -16.51 -19.38
CA ASN A 224 -3.77 -17.70 -19.71
C ASN A 224 -2.41 -17.72 -18.98
N ASN A 225 -2.21 -16.83 -18.00
CA ASN A 225 -0.99 -16.66 -17.21
C ASN A 225 0.23 -16.28 -18.07
N ILE A 226 -0.02 -15.45 -19.08
CA ILE A 226 1.00 -14.86 -19.94
C ILE A 226 1.05 -13.36 -19.64
N LEU A 227 2.23 -12.87 -19.29
CA LEU A 227 2.49 -11.45 -19.07
C LEU A 227 2.88 -10.82 -20.41
N GLY A 228 2.20 -9.74 -20.78
CA GLY A 228 2.57 -8.89 -21.92
C GLY A 228 3.29 -7.64 -21.43
N VAL A 229 4.46 -7.35 -22.00
CA VAL A 229 5.30 -6.22 -21.61
C VAL A 229 5.76 -5.46 -22.86
N GLY A 230 5.49 -4.16 -22.90
CA GLY A 230 6.04 -3.24 -23.90
C GLY A 230 7.39 -2.69 -23.47
N LEU A 231 8.45 -2.96 -24.24
CA LEU A 231 9.81 -2.50 -24.01
C LEU A 231 10.29 -1.77 -25.27
N GLY A 232 10.53 -0.46 -25.19
CA GLY A 232 10.93 0.32 -26.36
C GLY A 232 9.90 0.26 -27.51
N THR A 233 10.33 -0.30 -28.63
CA THR A 233 9.53 -0.54 -29.85
C THR A 233 8.89 -1.93 -29.87
N CYS A 234 9.23 -2.78 -28.91
CA CYS A 234 8.95 -4.20 -28.92
C CYS A 234 7.89 -4.58 -27.87
N VAL A 235 7.16 -5.67 -28.14
CA VAL A 235 6.33 -6.32 -27.12
C VAL A 235 6.83 -7.74 -26.90
N TYR A 236 7.03 -8.09 -25.65
CA TYR A 236 7.43 -9.42 -25.20
C TYR A 236 6.32 -10.07 -24.41
N LEU A 237 6.15 -11.38 -24.62
CA LEU A 237 5.26 -12.22 -23.85
C LEU A 237 6.10 -13.15 -22.99
N TRP A 238 5.77 -13.24 -21.71
CA TRP A 238 6.39 -14.15 -20.77
C TRP A 238 5.35 -15.09 -20.17
N SER A 239 5.54 -16.39 -20.36
CA SER A 239 4.68 -17.42 -19.78
C SER A 239 5.08 -17.68 -18.33
N ALA A 240 4.19 -17.43 -17.38
CA ALA A 240 4.49 -17.68 -15.97
C ALA A 240 4.51 -19.17 -15.61
N HIS A 241 3.86 -20.03 -16.41
CA HIS A 241 3.90 -21.48 -16.23
C HIS A 241 5.23 -22.11 -16.66
N SER A 242 5.72 -21.74 -17.85
CA SER A 242 6.91 -22.36 -18.45
C SER A 242 8.19 -21.54 -18.29
N GLY A 243 8.06 -20.25 -17.97
CA GLY A 243 9.15 -19.28 -18.00
C GLY A 243 9.58 -18.85 -19.42
N LYS A 244 8.93 -19.36 -20.48
CA LYS A 244 9.27 -19.04 -21.88
C LYS A 244 9.01 -17.57 -22.18
N VAL A 245 9.97 -16.92 -22.85
CA VAL A 245 9.85 -15.56 -23.39
C VAL A 245 9.70 -15.63 -24.91
N THR A 246 8.76 -14.88 -25.47
CA THR A 246 8.55 -14.74 -26.92
C THR A 246 8.39 -13.28 -27.29
N LYS A 247 9.17 -12.79 -28.25
CA LYS A 247 8.96 -11.46 -28.84
C LYS A 247 7.74 -11.53 -29.76
N LEU A 248 6.68 -10.79 -29.43
CA LEU A 248 5.43 -10.76 -30.19
C LEU A 248 5.57 -9.90 -31.45
N CYS A 249 6.10 -8.68 -31.28
CA CYS A 249 6.25 -7.74 -32.38
C CYS A 249 7.36 -6.73 -32.14
N ASP A 250 7.76 -6.08 -33.23
CA ASP A 250 8.62 -4.90 -33.26
C ASP A 250 7.96 -3.85 -34.14
N LEU A 251 7.70 -2.66 -33.61
CA LEU A 251 7.09 -1.55 -34.35
C LEU A 251 8.10 -0.82 -35.25
N GLY A 252 9.40 -1.14 -35.12
CA GLY A 252 10.48 -0.46 -35.82
C GLY A 252 10.87 0.88 -35.18
N PRO A 253 11.89 1.57 -35.71
CA PRO A 253 12.53 2.71 -35.03
C PRO A 253 11.67 3.98 -34.97
N ASN A 254 10.59 4.04 -35.73
CA ASN A 254 9.77 5.25 -35.89
C ASN A 254 8.50 5.24 -35.05
N ASP A 255 8.25 4.21 -34.24
CA ASP A 255 7.07 4.10 -33.38
C ASP A 255 7.42 3.32 -32.11
N SER A 256 6.72 3.60 -31.01
CA SER A 256 6.95 2.94 -29.73
C SER A 256 5.64 2.45 -29.14
N VAL A 257 5.73 1.44 -28.27
CA VAL A 257 4.56 0.87 -27.60
C VAL A 257 4.15 1.82 -26.48
N THR A 258 2.88 2.18 -26.41
CA THR A 258 2.35 3.11 -25.41
C THR A 258 1.31 2.49 -24.49
N SER A 259 0.64 1.43 -24.94
CA SER A 259 -0.23 0.63 -24.09
C SER A 259 -0.32 -0.82 -24.55
N VAL A 260 -0.51 -1.73 -23.61
CA VAL A 260 -0.81 -3.15 -23.86
C VAL A 260 -2.02 -3.56 -23.02
N CYS A 261 -2.94 -4.33 -23.59
CA CYS A 261 -4.08 -4.86 -22.84
C CYS A 261 -4.59 -6.17 -23.43
N TRP A 262 -4.65 -7.20 -22.59
CA TRP A 262 -5.18 -8.51 -22.94
C TRP A 262 -6.70 -8.49 -23.04
N ILE A 263 -7.23 -9.22 -24.03
CA ILE A 263 -8.65 -9.57 -24.03
C ILE A 263 -8.94 -10.52 -22.85
N GLN A 264 -10.19 -10.51 -22.34
CA GLN A 264 -10.58 -11.29 -21.17
C GLN A 264 -10.31 -12.80 -21.31
N ARG A 265 -10.35 -13.33 -22.54
CA ARG A 265 -10.05 -14.74 -22.86
C ARG A 265 -8.56 -15.05 -23.06
N GLY A 266 -7.69 -14.04 -23.05
CA GLY A 266 -6.24 -14.21 -23.13
C GLY A 266 -5.70 -14.71 -24.48
N SER A 267 -6.52 -14.79 -25.53
CA SER A 267 -6.08 -15.22 -26.87
C SER A 267 -5.47 -14.08 -27.69
N HIS A 268 -5.92 -12.86 -27.47
CA HIS A 268 -5.48 -11.67 -28.20
C HIS A 268 -5.00 -10.57 -27.26
N ILE A 269 -4.10 -9.75 -27.77
CA ILE A 269 -3.59 -8.57 -27.08
C ILE A 269 -3.78 -7.33 -27.96
N ALA A 270 -4.33 -6.27 -27.37
CA ALA A 270 -4.40 -4.96 -27.99
C ALA A 270 -3.15 -4.17 -27.63
N LEU A 271 -2.59 -3.47 -28.61
CA LEU A 271 -1.42 -2.61 -28.47
C LEU A 271 -1.75 -1.20 -28.96
N GLY A 272 -1.51 -0.20 -28.13
CA GLY A 272 -1.52 1.20 -28.53
C GLY A 272 -0.11 1.65 -28.89
N THR A 273 0.00 2.48 -29.92
CA THR A 273 1.30 3.01 -30.37
C THR A 273 1.39 4.53 -30.20
N ASN A 274 2.62 5.04 -30.23
CA ASN A 274 2.91 6.47 -30.11
C ASN A 274 2.36 7.28 -31.30
N LYS A 275 2.18 6.65 -32.47
CA LYS A 275 1.54 7.26 -33.65
C LYS A 275 0.01 7.31 -33.60
N GLY A 276 -0.63 6.80 -32.56
CA GLY A 276 -2.09 6.75 -32.48
C GLY A 276 -2.72 5.53 -33.15
N LEU A 277 -1.92 4.52 -33.49
CA LEU A 277 -2.44 3.26 -34.02
C LEU A 277 -2.85 2.33 -32.87
N VAL A 278 -3.89 1.55 -33.10
CA VAL A 278 -4.25 0.43 -32.21
C VAL A 278 -4.14 -0.87 -32.99
N HIS A 279 -3.21 -1.73 -32.61
CA HIS A 279 -3.03 -3.05 -33.21
C HIS A 279 -3.75 -4.11 -32.37
N ILE A 280 -4.36 -5.09 -33.04
CA ILE A 280 -4.79 -6.35 -32.41
C ILE A 280 -3.84 -7.45 -32.89
N TRP A 281 -3.33 -8.21 -31.95
CA TRP A 281 -2.44 -9.34 -32.20
C TRP A 281 -3.05 -10.62 -31.64
N ASP A 282 -2.98 -11.68 -32.43
CA ASP A 282 -3.14 -13.05 -31.95
C ASP A 282 -1.83 -13.44 -31.24
N ALA A 283 -1.93 -13.75 -29.95
CA ALA A 283 -0.77 -14.03 -29.12
C ALA A 283 -0.20 -15.44 -29.35
N GLU A 284 -1.03 -16.39 -29.79
CA GLU A 284 -0.60 -17.77 -30.07
C GLU A 284 0.11 -17.83 -31.42
N GLN A 285 -0.47 -17.19 -32.44
CA GLN A 285 0.09 -17.16 -33.79
C GLN A 285 1.18 -16.10 -33.97
N CYS A 286 1.39 -15.23 -32.98
CA CYS A 286 2.28 -14.08 -33.05
C CYS A 286 2.04 -13.24 -34.32
N LYS A 287 0.77 -12.98 -34.64
CA LYS A 287 0.36 -12.34 -35.89
C LYS A 287 -0.55 -11.16 -35.63
N ARG A 288 -0.26 -10.03 -36.29
CA ARG A 288 -1.15 -8.86 -36.29
C ARG A 288 -2.41 -9.21 -37.08
N THR A 289 -3.55 -9.22 -36.39
CA THR A 289 -4.85 -9.48 -37.01
C THR A 289 -5.44 -8.19 -37.57
N ARG A 290 -5.31 -7.06 -36.85
CA ARG A 290 -5.91 -5.78 -37.25
C ARG A 290 -5.02 -4.58 -36.94
N THR A 291 -5.18 -3.53 -37.73
CA THR A 291 -4.70 -2.17 -37.45
C THR A 291 -5.90 -1.24 -37.47
N MET A 292 -6.15 -0.56 -36.37
CA MET A 292 -7.27 0.35 -36.18
C MET A 292 -6.73 1.78 -36.10
N LEU A 293 -7.26 2.64 -36.96
CA LEU A 293 -6.90 4.05 -37.11
C LEU A 293 -7.90 4.92 -36.35
N GLY A 294 -7.57 6.18 -36.09
CA GLY A 294 -8.54 7.19 -35.63
C GLY A 294 -7.97 8.17 -34.62
N HIS A 295 -7.07 7.72 -33.73
CA HIS A 295 -6.36 8.67 -32.87
C HIS A 295 -5.34 9.47 -33.68
N THR A 296 -5.19 10.75 -33.33
CA THR A 296 -4.23 11.69 -33.96
C THR A 296 -2.93 11.80 -33.17
N SER A 297 -2.88 11.21 -31.98
CA SER A 297 -1.71 11.16 -31.10
C SER A 297 -1.66 9.82 -30.38
N ARG A 298 -0.65 9.60 -29.54
CA ARG A 298 -0.39 8.31 -28.88
C ARG A 298 -1.61 7.74 -28.15
N VAL A 299 -1.73 6.41 -28.14
CA VAL A 299 -2.78 5.69 -27.40
C VAL A 299 -2.22 5.17 -26.07
N GLY A 300 -2.44 5.94 -25.01
CA GLY A 300 -1.89 5.65 -23.68
C GLY A 300 -2.72 4.66 -22.88
N SER A 301 -4.01 4.48 -23.17
CA SER A 301 -4.91 3.64 -22.38
C SER A 301 -5.82 2.77 -23.24
N LEU A 302 -6.03 1.53 -22.80
CA LEU A 302 -6.84 0.53 -23.48
C LEU A 302 -7.67 -0.23 -22.43
N ALA A 303 -8.92 -0.56 -22.79
CA ALA A 303 -9.78 -1.38 -21.95
C ALA A 303 -10.74 -2.20 -22.81
N TRP A 304 -10.78 -3.51 -22.56
CA TRP A 304 -11.72 -4.42 -23.21
C TRP A 304 -13.03 -4.53 -22.44
N ASN A 305 -14.13 -4.66 -23.18
CA ASN A 305 -15.43 -5.12 -22.72
C ASN A 305 -15.94 -6.15 -23.74
N GLU A 306 -15.65 -7.42 -23.48
CA GLU A 306 -15.82 -8.53 -24.42
C GLU A 306 -15.20 -8.25 -25.80
N HIS A 307 -16.03 -7.97 -26.80
CA HIS A 307 -15.66 -7.71 -28.18
C HIS A 307 -15.49 -6.20 -28.50
N ILE A 308 -15.80 -5.34 -27.53
CA ILE A 308 -15.59 -3.90 -27.63
C ILE A 308 -14.22 -3.58 -27.05
N LEU A 309 -13.34 -3.02 -27.87
CA LEU A 309 -12.12 -2.38 -27.40
C LEU A 309 -12.36 -0.87 -27.29
N THR A 310 -12.13 -0.34 -26.10
CA THR A 310 -12.10 1.10 -25.89
C THR A 310 -10.65 1.58 -25.83
N SER A 311 -10.31 2.61 -26.59
CA SER A 311 -8.98 3.23 -26.61
C SER A 311 -9.03 4.70 -26.20
N GLY A 312 -8.12 5.12 -25.33
CA GLY A 312 -7.95 6.51 -24.89
C GLY A 312 -6.60 7.06 -25.31
N GLY A 313 -6.61 8.27 -25.88
CA GLY A 313 -5.45 8.88 -26.50
C GLY A 313 -5.00 10.20 -25.87
N ARG A 314 -3.80 10.63 -26.27
CA ARG A 314 -3.27 11.97 -25.95
C ARG A 314 -4.03 13.08 -26.68
N ASP A 315 -4.79 12.75 -27.71
CA ASP A 315 -5.71 13.64 -28.43
C ASP A 315 -7.03 13.90 -27.68
N HIS A 316 -7.12 13.45 -26.41
CA HIS A 316 -8.26 13.68 -25.50
C HIS A 316 -9.52 12.91 -25.90
N GLN A 317 -9.43 12.09 -26.94
CA GLN A 317 -10.53 11.29 -27.45
C GLN A 317 -10.53 9.90 -26.80
N ILE A 318 -11.73 9.34 -26.69
CA ILE A 318 -11.95 7.93 -26.39
C ILE A 318 -12.74 7.34 -27.56
N PHE A 319 -12.30 6.20 -28.09
CA PHE A 319 -13.02 5.48 -29.15
C PHE A 319 -13.50 4.13 -28.66
N HIS A 320 -14.77 3.82 -28.90
CA HIS A 320 -15.32 2.46 -28.79
C HIS A 320 -15.23 1.76 -30.14
N ARG A 321 -14.67 0.55 -30.16
CA ARG A 321 -14.42 -0.21 -31.38
C ARG A 321 -14.90 -1.65 -31.25
N ASP A 322 -15.75 -2.12 -32.17
CA ASP A 322 -16.09 -3.56 -32.26
C ASP A 322 -15.06 -4.26 -33.13
N VAL A 323 -14.29 -5.16 -32.50
CA VAL A 323 -13.18 -5.83 -33.17
C VAL A 323 -13.62 -6.94 -34.13
N ARG A 324 -14.91 -7.27 -34.20
CA ARG A 324 -15.46 -8.33 -35.05
C ARG A 324 -15.82 -7.84 -36.45
N VAL A 325 -16.11 -6.55 -36.61
CA VAL A 325 -16.60 -5.96 -37.87
C VAL A 325 -15.52 -5.13 -38.59
N PRO A 326 -15.46 -5.09 -39.93
CA PRO A 326 -14.47 -4.31 -40.68
C PRO A 326 -14.48 -2.83 -40.31
N GLU A 327 -15.66 -2.20 -40.38
CA GLU A 327 -15.93 -0.86 -39.88
C GLU A 327 -16.08 -0.88 -38.36
N HIS A 328 -14.93 -0.88 -37.70
CA HIS A 328 -14.81 -1.13 -36.27
C HIS A 328 -15.24 0.07 -35.41
N HIS A 329 -15.26 1.30 -35.92
CA HIS A 329 -15.63 2.47 -35.14
C HIS A 329 -17.13 2.45 -34.79
N ILE A 330 -17.44 2.46 -33.49
CA ILE A 330 -18.82 2.57 -33.00
C ILE A 330 -19.11 4.00 -32.58
N LYS A 331 -18.30 4.53 -31.65
CA LYS A 331 -18.53 5.82 -31.00
C LYS A 331 -17.23 6.50 -30.62
N GLN A 332 -17.30 7.84 -30.56
CA GLN A 332 -16.24 8.72 -30.09
C GLN A 332 -16.76 9.52 -28.90
N LEU A 333 -16.01 9.53 -27.80
CA LEU A 333 -16.31 10.30 -26.61
C LEU A 333 -15.29 11.42 -26.45
N SER A 334 -15.78 12.65 -26.30
CA SER A 334 -14.96 13.86 -26.19
C SER A 334 -15.28 14.61 -24.89
N ALA A 335 -15.02 13.99 -23.73
CA ALA A 335 -15.26 14.64 -22.44
C ALA A 335 -14.00 15.14 -21.73
N HIS A 336 -12.82 14.58 -22.04
CA HIS A 336 -11.57 15.05 -21.48
C HIS A 336 -10.98 16.19 -22.30
N LYS A 337 -10.25 17.10 -21.64
CA LYS A 337 -9.53 18.22 -22.26
C LYS A 337 -8.03 17.99 -22.39
N GLN A 338 -7.53 16.91 -21.80
CA GLN A 338 -6.13 16.49 -21.85
C GLN A 338 -6.05 14.97 -22.05
N GLU A 339 -4.83 14.41 -22.09
CA GLU A 339 -4.58 12.99 -22.35
C GLU A 339 -5.38 12.06 -21.44
N VAL A 340 -6.02 11.05 -22.04
CA VAL A 340 -6.76 10.00 -21.33
C VAL A 340 -5.77 8.90 -20.90
N CYS A 341 -5.44 8.86 -19.62
CA CYS A 341 -4.37 8.01 -19.09
C CYS A 341 -4.88 6.85 -18.23
N GLY A 342 -6.06 6.97 -17.64
CA GLY A 342 -6.78 5.91 -16.96
C GLY A 342 -8.00 5.46 -17.77
N LEU A 343 -8.15 4.15 -17.97
CA LEU A 343 -9.31 3.59 -18.67
C LEU A 343 -9.56 2.16 -18.17
N LYS A 344 -10.73 1.90 -17.59
CA LYS A 344 -11.11 0.57 -17.10
C LYS A 344 -12.61 0.32 -17.21
N TRP A 345 -12.96 -0.81 -17.81
CA TRP A 345 -14.32 -1.34 -17.81
C TRP A 345 -14.60 -2.15 -16.54
N ASN A 346 -15.81 -1.97 -16.03
CA ASN A 346 -16.52 -2.95 -15.24
C ASN A 346 -17.42 -3.74 -16.20
N CYS A 347 -17.02 -4.97 -16.52
CA CYS A 347 -17.76 -5.80 -17.48
C CYS A 347 -19.09 -6.32 -16.89
N GLU A 348 -19.18 -6.46 -15.57
CA GLU A 348 -20.39 -6.95 -14.89
C GLU A 348 -21.49 -5.88 -14.88
N ASP A 349 -21.16 -4.66 -14.45
CA ASP A 349 -22.13 -3.55 -14.39
C ASP A 349 -22.26 -2.80 -15.72
N GLY A 350 -21.44 -3.14 -16.72
CA GLY A 350 -21.40 -2.47 -18.01
C GLY A 350 -20.97 -1.00 -17.94
N GLN A 351 -20.21 -0.60 -16.92
CA GLN A 351 -19.75 0.78 -16.72
C GLN A 351 -18.30 0.96 -17.15
N LEU A 352 -17.99 2.06 -17.84
CA LEU A 352 -16.62 2.47 -18.13
C LEU A 352 -16.21 3.59 -17.17
N ALA A 353 -14.99 3.54 -16.66
CA ALA A 353 -14.35 4.67 -15.97
C ALA A 353 -13.16 5.16 -16.81
N SER A 354 -13.10 6.47 -17.05
CA SER A 354 -11.96 7.15 -17.68
C SER A 354 -11.41 8.23 -16.78
N GLY A 355 -10.09 8.39 -16.80
CA GLY A 355 -9.38 9.41 -16.06
C GLY A 355 -8.35 10.10 -16.94
N GLY A 356 -8.27 11.42 -16.79
CA GLY A 356 -7.47 12.27 -17.66
C GLY A 356 -6.39 13.04 -16.90
N ASN A 357 -5.46 13.60 -17.68
CA ASN A 357 -4.51 14.60 -17.19
C ASN A 357 -5.15 15.97 -16.91
N ASP A 358 -6.45 16.11 -17.19
CA ASP A 358 -7.29 17.26 -16.81
C ASP A 358 -7.88 17.13 -15.40
N ASN A 359 -7.37 16.16 -14.62
CA ASN A 359 -7.73 15.85 -13.24
C ASN A 359 -9.18 15.38 -13.08
N LYS A 360 -9.85 14.99 -14.17
CA LYS A 360 -11.24 14.50 -14.13
C LYS A 360 -11.27 12.99 -14.09
N LEU A 361 -12.20 12.46 -13.29
CA LEU A 361 -12.66 11.08 -13.35
C LEU A 361 -14.07 11.09 -13.91
N ILE A 362 -14.32 10.33 -14.98
CA ILE A 362 -15.60 10.29 -15.68
C ILE A 362 -16.09 8.85 -15.72
N VAL A 363 -17.34 8.64 -15.33
CA VAL A 363 -18.01 7.33 -15.40
C VAL A 363 -19.04 7.38 -16.52
N TRP A 364 -19.09 6.33 -17.32
CA TRP A 364 -19.96 6.19 -18.47
C TRP A 364 -20.83 4.95 -18.29
N ASP A 365 -22.11 5.07 -18.61
CA ASP A 365 -23.00 3.91 -18.67
C ASP A 365 -22.91 3.28 -20.07
N ARG A 366 -22.45 2.03 -20.13
CA ARG A 366 -22.29 1.25 -21.36
C ARG A 366 -21.55 2.07 -22.43
N LEU A 367 -22.12 2.16 -23.63
CA LEU A 367 -21.57 2.87 -24.77
C LEU A 367 -22.20 4.27 -24.94
N ASN A 368 -22.74 4.87 -23.88
CA ASN A 368 -23.38 6.18 -23.98
C ASN A 368 -22.35 7.31 -24.15
N GLU A 369 -22.69 8.31 -24.97
CA GLU A 369 -21.83 9.47 -25.22
C GLU A 369 -21.93 10.52 -24.12
N THR A 370 -23.04 10.51 -23.39
CA THR A 370 -23.22 11.34 -22.22
C THR A 370 -22.65 10.61 -21.01
N PRO A 371 -21.70 11.21 -20.28
CA PRO A 371 -21.17 10.59 -19.08
C PRO A 371 -22.23 10.55 -17.99
N LEU A 372 -22.26 9.44 -17.25
CA LEU A 372 -23.13 9.23 -16.11
C LEU A 372 -22.71 10.14 -14.94
N TYR A 373 -21.40 10.21 -14.65
CA TYR A 373 -20.85 11.07 -13.62
C TYR A 373 -19.56 11.75 -14.09
N LYS A 374 -19.33 12.97 -13.61
CA LYS A 374 -18.08 13.73 -13.79
C LYS A 374 -17.57 14.18 -12.43
N PHE A 375 -16.54 13.52 -11.92
CA PHE A 375 -15.89 13.87 -10.67
C PHE A 375 -14.71 14.80 -10.90
N SER A 376 -14.61 15.82 -10.05
CA SER A 376 -13.64 16.91 -10.17
C SER A 376 -12.78 17.10 -8.91
N GLU A 377 -12.88 16.17 -7.96
CA GLU A 377 -12.25 16.30 -6.64
C GLU A 377 -10.74 16.04 -6.66
N HIS A 378 -10.23 15.30 -7.65
CA HIS A 378 -8.78 15.13 -7.80
C HIS A 378 -8.15 16.42 -8.31
N THR A 379 -7.00 16.76 -7.73
CA THR A 379 -6.22 17.97 -8.06
C THR A 379 -5.04 17.70 -9.00
N ALA A 380 -4.88 16.45 -9.45
CA ALA A 380 -3.84 15.99 -10.37
C ALA A 380 -4.39 14.89 -11.30
N ALA A 381 -3.57 14.46 -12.26
CA ALA A 381 -3.93 13.44 -13.25
C ALA A 381 -4.48 12.16 -12.61
N VAL A 382 -5.56 11.61 -13.18
CA VAL A 382 -6.21 10.39 -12.69
C VAL A 382 -5.90 9.22 -13.61
N LYS A 383 -4.78 8.53 -13.35
CA LYS A 383 -4.39 7.33 -14.09
C LYS A 383 -4.89 6.06 -13.43
N ALA A 384 -4.74 6.00 -12.11
CA ALA A 384 -5.05 4.83 -11.32
C ALA A 384 -6.57 4.71 -11.15
N ILE A 385 -7.17 3.69 -11.75
CA ILE A 385 -8.61 3.43 -11.72
C ILE A 385 -8.81 1.94 -11.54
N ALA A 386 -9.65 1.54 -10.57
CA ALA A 386 -9.94 0.14 -10.32
C ALA A 386 -11.36 -0.06 -9.76
N TRP A 387 -12.13 -0.94 -10.39
CA TRP A 387 -13.46 -1.36 -9.94
C TRP A 387 -13.34 -2.46 -8.88
N ASN A 388 -14.14 -2.38 -7.82
CA ASN A 388 -14.16 -3.40 -6.78
C ASN A 388 -14.84 -4.68 -7.30
N PRO A 389 -14.16 -5.84 -7.33
CA PRO A 389 -14.74 -7.09 -7.82
C PRO A 389 -15.68 -7.76 -6.81
N HIS A 390 -15.68 -7.34 -5.55
CA HIS A 390 -16.47 -7.93 -4.47
C HIS A 390 -17.76 -7.18 -4.18
N GLN A 391 -17.81 -5.89 -4.52
CA GLN A 391 -18.95 -5.04 -4.26
C GLN A 391 -19.26 -4.19 -5.50
N HIS A 392 -20.42 -4.46 -6.10
CA HIS A 392 -20.92 -3.70 -7.25
C HIS A 392 -21.05 -2.21 -6.95
N GLY A 393 -20.80 -1.39 -7.97
CA GLY A 393 -20.91 0.06 -7.87
C GLY A 393 -19.82 0.76 -7.06
N ILE A 394 -18.75 0.08 -6.64
CA ILE A 394 -17.63 0.71 -5.94
C ILE A 394 -16.45 0.90 -6.92
N LEU A 395 -16.05 2.16 -7.09
CA LEU A 395 -14.92 2.56 -7.91
C LEU A 395 -13.84 3.20 -7.03
N ALA A 396 -12.59 2.81 -7.22
CA ALA A 396 -11.43 3.49 -6.62
C ALA A 396 -10.66 4.26 -7.69
N SER A 397 -10.24 5.48 -7.37
CA SER A 397 -9.34 6.28 -8.21
C SER A 397 -8.21 6.87 -7.40
N GLY A 398 -7.05 7.00 -8.04
CA GLY A 398 -5.84 7.57 -7.44
C GLY A 398 -5.35 8.79 -8.21
N GLY A 399 -5.00 9.85 -7.47
CA GLY A 399 -4.49 11.09 -8.02
C GLY A 399 -2.96 11.13 -8.13
N GLY A 400 -2.48 11.87 -9.13
CA GLY A 400 -1.06 12.11 -9.39
C GLY A 400 -0.33 12.93 -8.31
N THR A 401 0.86 13.45 -8.63
CA THR A 401 1.81 14.06 -7.66
C THR A 401 1.27 15.21 -6.83
N ALA A 402 0.41 16.07 -7.41
CA ALA A 402 -0.15 17.20 -6.65
C ALA A 402 -1.32 16.79 -5.75
N ASP A 403 -1.94 15.63 -6.02
CA ASP A 403 -3.13 15.16 -5.32
C ASP A 403 -2.80 14.11 -4.26
N ARG A 404 -2.15 13.00 -4.65
CA ARG A 404 -1.65 11.94 -3.75
C ARG A 404 -2.74 11.19 -2.97
N THR A 405 -4.01 11.38 -3.33
CA THR A 405 -5.12 10.73 -2.65
C THR A 405 -5.63 9.50 -3.41
N ILE A 406 -6.17 8.54 -2.66
CA ILE A 406 -7.06 7.52 -3.19
C ILE A 406 -8.48 7.90 -2.74
N LYS A 407 -9.39 8.04 -3.72
CA LYS A 407 -10.81 8.33 -3.49
C LYS A 407 -11.67 7.14 -3.91
N PHE A 408 -12.70 6.86 -3.12
CA PHE A 408 -13.68 5.81 -3.39
C PHE A 408 -15.02 6.44 -3.73
N TRP A 409 -15.68 5.87 -4.74
CA TRP A 409 -16.91 6.40 -5.31
C TRP A 409 -17.98 5.32 -5.34
N ASN A 410 -19.21 5.72 -5.05
CA ASN A 410 -20.39 4.92 -5.30
C ASN A 410 -20.97 5.33 -6.65
N THR A 411 -20.88 4.45 -7.65
CA THR A 411 -21.37 4.68 -9.01
C THR A 411 -22.84 4.32 -9.19
N LEU A 412 -23.56 3.92 -8.14
CA LEU A 412 -25.02 3.78 -8.16
C LEU A 412 -25.73 5.10 -7.86
N ASN A 413 -25.12 5.97 -7.05
CA ASN A 413 -25.69 7.27 -6.66
C ASN A 413 -24.79 8.47 -6.97
N GLY A 414 -23.56 8.26 -7.44
CA GLY A 414 -22.62 9.31 -7.82
C GLY A 414 -21.98 10.05 -6.64
N GLN A 415 -21.84 9.41 -5.48
CA GLN A 415 -21.27 10.05 -4.29
C GLN A 415 -19.84 9.56 -3.99
N GLN A 416 -19.00 10.47 -3.47
CA GLN A 416 -17.73 10.09 -2.86
C GLN A 416 -18.00 9.40 -1.51
N ILE A 417 -17.43 8.22 -1.30
CA ILE A 417 -17.59 7.40 -0.08
C ILE A 417 -16.53 7.78 0.94
N SER A 418 -15.27 7.77 0.51
CA SER A 418 -14.13 8.01 1.39
C SER A 418 -12.92 8.47 0.59
N GLU A 419 -11.94 9.01 1.30
CA GLU A 419 -10.70 9.53 0.77
C GLU A 419 -9.58 9.25 1.76
N ILE A 420 -8.40 8.94 1.24
CA ILE A 420 -7.18 8.76 2.02
C ILE A 420 -6.03 9.46 1.30
N ASP A 421 -5.25 10.23 2.06
CA ASP A 421 -3.96 10.73 1.59
C ASP A 421 -2.92 9.63 1.72
N THR A 422 -2.29 9.27 0.60
CA THR A 422 -1.23 8.25 0.57
C THR A 422 0.16 8.84 0.77
N GLY A 423 0.29 10.17 0.76
CA GLY A 423 1.58 10.86 0.88
C GLY A 423 2.43 10.89 -0.39
N SER A 424 2.08 10.11 -1.43
CA SER A 424 2.85 9.96 -2.65
C SER A 424 1.98 9.89 -3.92
N GLN A 425 2.56 10.19 -5.09
CA GLN A 425 1.87 10.07 -6.38
C GLN A 425 1.30 8.66 -6.55
N VAL A 426 -0.01 8.52 -6.80
CA VAL A 426 -0.63 7.22 -7.07
C VAL A 426 -0.53 6.90 -8.57
N CYS A 427 0.15 5.81 -8.91
CA CYS A 427 0.41 5.41 -10.30
C CYS A 427 -0.61 4.38 -10.80
N ASN A 428 -0.87 3.33 -10.03
CA ASN A 428 -1.89 2.33 -10.35
C ASN A 428 -2.65 1.91 -9.09
N LEU A 429 -3.84 1.34 -9.33
CA LEU A 429 -4.65 0.67 -8.33
C LEU A 429 -5.04 -0.71 -8.86
N ALA A 430 -5.03 -1.72 -8.00
CA ALA A 430 -5.59 -3.03 -8.31
C ALA A 430 -6.30 -3.58 -7.08
N TRP A 431 -7.57 -3.94 -7.24
CA TRP A 431 -8.28 -4.71 -6.24
C TRP A 431 -7.80 -6.16 -6.26
N SER A 432 -7.66 -6.75 -5.08
CA SER A 432 -7.50 -8.19 -4.95
C SER A 432 -8.75 -8.91 -5.46
N LYS A 433 -8.54 -10.06 -6.13
CA LYS A 433 -9.63 -10.98 -6.49
C LYS A 433 -10.03 -11.90 -5.34
N ASN A 434 -9.15 -12.05 -4.34
CA ASN A 434 -9.25 -13.09 -3.32
C ASN A 434 -9.65 -12.54 -1.95
N SER A 435 -9.46 -11.24 -1.73
CA SER A 435 -9.65 -10.56 -0.45
C SER A 435 -10.18 -9.15 -0.67
N ASN A 436 -10.85 -8.58 0.33
CA ASN A 436 -11.29 -7.18 0.27
C ASN A 436 -10.11 -6.22 0.58
N GLU A 437 -9.10 -6.26 -0.28
CA GLU A 437 -7.85 -5.52 -0.18
C GLU A 437 -7.57 -4.83 -1.51
N ILE A 438 -6.93 -3.67 -1.45
CA ILE A 438 -6.53 -2.89 -2.63
C ILE A 438 -5.02 -2.65 -2.59
N VAL A 439 -4.38 -2.78 -3.74
CA VAL A 439 -2.96 -2.47 -3.94
C VAL A 439 -2.87 -1.13 -4.64
N SER A 440 -2.01 -0.24 -4.14
CA SER A 440 -1.59 0.96 -4.84
C SER A 440 -0.09 0.92 -5.11
N THR A 441 0.30 1.36 -6.30
CA THR A 441 1.70 1.63 -6.63
C THR A 441 1.95 3.12 -6.60
N HIS A 442 3.13 3.50 -6.10
CA HIS A 442 3.46 4.89 -5.85
C HIS A 442 4.69 5.34 -6.65
N GLY A 443 4.66 6.62 -7.00
CA GLY A 443 5.78 7.35 -7.57
C GLY A 443 6.57 8.11 -6.50
N TYR A 444 7.02 9.30 -6.86
CA TYR A 444 7.80 10.14 -5.96
C TYR A 444 6.98 10.57 -4.73
N SER A 445 7.55 10.58 -3.51
CA SER A 445 8.94 10.28 -3.14
C SER A 445 9.19 8.86 -2.62
N GLU A 446 8.17 8.01 -2.53
CA GLU A 446 8.27 6.75 -1.79
C GLU A 446 8.59 5.53 -2.66
N ASN A 447 8.25 5.55 -3.96
CA ASN A 447 8.51 4.48 -4.93
C ASN A 447 8.11 3.08 -4.40
N GLN A 448 7.04 3.02 -3.62
CA GLN A 448 6.61 1.81 -2.92
C GLN A 448 5.32 1.24 -3.47
N VAL A 449 5.04 -0.01 -3.07
CA VAL A 449 3.76 -0.68 -3.32
C VAL A 449 3.09 -0.88 -1.97
N ILE A 450 1.88 -0.37 -1.80
CA ILE A 450 1.15 -0.44 -0.54
C ILE A 450 -0.07 -1.35 -0.71
N VAL A 451 -0.25 -2.25 0.24
CA VAL A 451 -1.43 -3.12 0.35
C VAL A 451 -2.31 -2.57 1.46
N TRP A 452 -3.56 -2.24 1.13
CA TRP A 452 -4.54 -1.67 2.04
C TRP A 452 -5.66 -2.65 2.29
N LYS A 453 -6.14 -2.68 3.53
CA LYS A 453 -7.39 -3.37 3.86
C LYS A 453 -8.56 -2.44 3.60
N TYR A 454 -9.54 -2.89 2.83
CA TYR A 454 -10.79 -2.15 2.62
C TYR A 454 -11.91 -2.75 3.50
N PRO A 455 -12.82 -1.95 4.07
CA PRO A 455 -13.01 -0.49 3.91
C PRO A 455 -12.22 0.39 4.89
N SER A 456 -11.47 -0.20 5.84
CA SER A 456 -10.79 0.58 6.88
C SER A 456 -9.63 1.44 6.35
N MET A 457 -9.14 1.17 5.14
CA MET A 457 -7.93 1.74 4.54
C MET A 457 -6.72 1.71 5.46
N SER A 458 -6.63 0.66 6.30
CA SER A 458 -5.46 0.41 7.12
C SER A 458 -4.38 -0.27 6.28
N GLN A 459 -3.16 0.25 6.34
CA GLN A 459 -2.01 -0.32 5.65
C GLN A 459 -1.67 -1.72 6.23
N VAL A 460 -1.61 -2.73 5.36
CA VAL A 460 -1.26 -4.11 5.68
C VAL A 460 0.24 -4.34 5.47
N ALA A 461 0.77 -3.84 4.35
CA ALA A 461 2.19 -3.93 4.03
C ALA A 461 2.62 -2.77 3.12
N ALA A 462 3.87 -2.35 3.28
CA ALA A 462 4.62 -1.60 2.28
C ALA A 462 5.71 -2.51 1.72
N LEU A 463 5.72 -2.66 0.40
CA LEU A 463 6.74 -3.39 -0.35
C LEU A 463 7.65 -2.34 -1.00
N THR A 464 8.93 -2.39 -0.65
CA THR A 464 9.96 -1.48 -1.13
C THR A 464 10.97 -2.24 -1.97
N GLY A 465 11.70 -1.52 -2.81
CA GLY A 465 12.86 -2.06 -3.51
C GLY A 465 13.07 -1.51 -4.91
N HIS A 466 12.04 -0.99 -5.57
CA HIS A 466 12.23 -0.25 -6.81
C HIS A 466 12.97 1.06 -6.53
N THR A 467 13.91 1.43 -7.41
CA THR A 467 14.67 2.67 -7.26
C THR A 467 14.02 3.84 -8.00
N TYR A 468 13.12 3.55 -8.94
CA TYR A 468 12.31 4.51 -9.69
C TYR A 468 10.83 4.38 -9.32
N ARG A 469 10.01 5.31 -9.82
CA ARG A 469 8.55 5.31 -9.65
C ARG A 469 7.96 3.99 -10.15
N VAL A 470 7.04 3.42 -9.38
CA VAL A 470 6.38 2.16 -9.76
C VAL A 470 5.19 2.48 -10.67
N LEU A 471 5.48 2.58 -11.97
CA LEU A 471 4.52 3.05 -12.98
C LEU A 471 3.60 1.97 -13.55
N TYR A 472 3.99 0.70 -13.39
CA TYR A 472 3.30 -0.42 -14.00
C TYR A 472 2.90 -1.46 -12.95
N LEU A 473 1.68 -1.97 -13.07
CA LEU A 473 1.09 -2.94 -12.16
C LEU A 473 0.19 -3.89 -12.96
N ALA A 474 0.35 -5.19 -12.75
CA ALA A 474 -0.63 -6.18 -13.18
C ALA A 474 -0.79 -7.27 -12.10
N MET A 475 -1.95 -7.92 -12.07
CA MET A 475 -2.25 -8.99 -11.13
C MET A 475 -2.38 -10.31 -11.87
N SER A 476 -1.86 -11.39 -11.29
CA SER A 476 -1.96 -12.73 -11.85
C SER A 476 -3.42 -13.18 -12.00
N PRO A 477 -3.71 -14.13 -12.92
CA PRO A 477 -5.06 -14.65 -13.11
C PRO A 477 -5.67 -15.21 -11.82
N ASP A 478 -4.88 -15.92 -11.01
CA ASP A 478 -5.28 -16.53 -9.74
C ASP A 478 -5.38 -15.52 -8.56
N GLY A 479 -5.04 -14.25 -8.79
CA GLY A 479 -5.13 -13.19 -7.81
C GLY A 479 -4.15 -13.28 -6.65
N GLN A 480 -3.16 -14.19 -6.68
CA GLN A 480 -2.19 -14.37 -5.59
C GLN A 480 -0.98 -13.43 -5.73
N THR A 481 -0.55 -13.22 -6.97
CA THR A 481 0.69 -12.51 -7.29
C THR A 481 0.38 -11.18 -7.96
N ILE A 482 1.14 -10.15 -7.61
CA ILE A 482 1.22 -8.92 -8.40
C ILE A 482 2.60 -8.81 -9.03
N VAL A 483 2.65 -8.23 -10.23
CA VAL A 483 3.89 -7.81 -10.87
C VAL A 483 3.93 -6.29 -10.92
N THR A 484 5.07 -5.72 -10.59
CA THR A 484 5.32 -4.29 -10.67
C THR A 484 6.50 -3.99 -11.57
N GLY A 485 6.39 -2.92 -12.35
CA GLY A 485 7.45 -2.43 -13.23
C GLY A 485 7.75 -0.97 -12.99
N ALA A 486 9.02 -0.61 -13.10
CA ALA A 486 9.52 0.75 -12.92
C ALA A 486 10.63 1.07 -13.94
N GLY A 487 10.99 2.35 -14.04
CA GLY A 487 12.13 2.82 -14.85
C GLY A 487 13.50 2.37 -14.35
N ASP A 488 13.55 1.52 -13.31
CA ASP A 488 14.77 0.83 -12.87
C ASP A 488 15.07 -0.42 -13.71
N GLU A 489 14.34 -0.58 -14.83
CA GLU A 489 14.45 -1.68 -15.78
C GLU A 489 14.18 -3.06 -15.15
N THR A 490 13.38 -3.11 -14.07
CA THR A 490 13.00 -4.38 -13.44
C THR A 490 11.49 -4.62 -13.41
N LEU A 491 11.11 -5.88 -13.59
CA LEU A 491 9.78 -6.39 -13.24
C LEU A 491 9.91 -7.27 -12.00
N ARG A 492 9.18 -6.91 -10.93
CA ARG A 492 9.23 -7.60 -9.64
C ARG A 492 7.93 -8.31 -9.35
N PHE A 493 8.02 -9.56 -8.94
CA PHE A 493 6.86 -10.40 -8.63
C PHE A 493 6.73 -10.58 -7.12
N TRP A 494 5.54 -10.28 -6.62
CA TRP A 494 5.23 -10.25 -5.20
C TRP A 494 4.08 -11.19 -4.91
N ASN A 495 4.30 -12.16 -4.02
CA ASN A 495 3.20 -12.99 -3.51
C ASN A 495 2.50 -12.21 -2.40
N VAL A 496 1.39 -11.56 -2.76
CA VAL A 496 0.70 -10.64 -1.86
C VAL A 496 -0.48 -11.33 -1.21
N PHE A 497 -1.28 -12.06 -1.98
CA PHE A 497 -2.55 -12.62 -1.53
C PHE A 497 -2.48 -14.13 -1.40
N SER A 498 -3.14 -14.66 -0.38
CA SER A 498 -3.31 -16.10 -0.24
C SER A 498 -4.31 -16.63 -1.26
N LYS A 499 -4.17 -17.90 -1.65
CA LYS A 499 -5.17 -18.61 -2.43
C LYS A 499 -6.53 -18.52 -1.73
N ASN A 500 -7.56 -18.21 -2.51
CA ASN A 500 -8.93 -18.12 -2.01
C ASN A 500 -9.34 -19.51 -1.47
N LYS A 501 -9.65 -19.62 -0.16
CA LYS A 501 -10.10 -20.89 0.46
C LYS A 501 -11.58 -21.20 0.18
N ASN A 502 -12.29 -20.27 -0.45
CA ASN A 502 -13.76 -20.31 -0.56
C ASN A 502 -14.31 -21.22 -1.67
N ASP A 503 -13.48 -21.92 -2.44
CA ASP A 503 -13.97 -22.92 -3.41
C ASP A 503 -14.37 -24.25 -2.76
N SER A 504 -13.95 -24.53 -1.51
CA SER A 504 -14.31 -25.79 -0.84
C SER A 504 -15.53 -25.70 0.08
N ASP A 505 -16.05 -24.49 0.37
CA ASP A 505 -17.08 -24.26 1.40
C ASP A 505 -18.35 -23.56 0.88
N ARG A 506 -18.57 -23.50 -0.44
CA ARG A 506 -19.84 -23.01 -1.01
C ARG A 506 -20.96 -24.07 -0.96
N ASP A 507 -21.17 -24.66 0.21
CA ASP A 507 -22.39 -25.43 0.51
C ASP A 507 -23.54 -24.45 0.79
N SER A 508 -23.97 -23.71 -0.23
CA SER A 508 -25.19 -22.92 -0.14
C SER A 508 -26.38 -23.82 -0.43
N LEU A 509 -27.29 -23.95 0.54
CA LEU A 509 -28.58 -24.66 0.39
C LEU A 509 -29.48 -24.07 -0.71
N LEU A 510 -29.19 -22.86 -1.17
CA LEU A 510 -29.91 -22.14 -2.22
C LEU A 510 -29.19 -22.17 -3.57
N ASP A 511 -27.99 -22.73 -3.64
CA ASP A 511 -27.34 -22.97 -4.91
C ASP A 511 -28.04 -24.17 -5.59
N PRO A 512 -28.73 -23.97 -6.72
CA PRO A 512 -29.41 -25.07 -7.41
C PRO A 512 -28.45 -26.17 -7.85
N PHE A 513 -27.14 -25.87 -7.96
CA PHE A 513 -26.12 -26.82 -8.39
C PHE A 513 -25.52 -27.66 -7.26
N THR A 514 -25.67 -27.26 -5.99
CA THR A 514 -25.23 -28.09 -4.84
C THR A 514 -26.18 -29.26 -4.59
N LYS A 515 -27.42 -29.18 -5.11
CA LYS A 515 -28.48 -30.20 -4.96
C LYS A 515 -28.59 -31.18 -6.12
N ILE A 516 -27.89 -30.94 -7.22
CA ILE A 516 -27.85 -31.86 -8.37
C ILE A 516 -26.63 -32.75 -8.18
N ARG A 517 -26.85 -33.95 -7.67
CA ARG A 517 -25.83 -34.98 -7.51
C ARG A 517 -26.02 -36.10 -8.51
#